data_AF-A0AAD8ENU7-F1
#
_entry.id   AF-A0AAD8ENU7-F1
#
_cell.length_a   1.000
_cell.length_b   1.000
_cell.length_c   1.000
_cell.angle_alpha   90.00
_cell.angle_beta   90.00
_cell.angle_gamma   90.00
#
_symmetry.space_group_name_H-M   'P 1'
#
loop_
_entity.id
_entity.type
_entity.pdbx_description
1 polymer ?
#
loop_
_entity_poly.entity_id
_entity_poly.type
_entity_poly.pdbx_seq_one_letter_code
_entity_poly.pdbx_strand_id
1 'polypeptide(L)'
;ATKFNSERGGKIDSIISSNLDNLPPLGKASIFRNVDDEYNAVAVVGLGKEEVGVNTLEMLDECRENIRIAAGIGARMLYEVGITQIIVESFGQSEAAAEGAALAIWKYDDHRDKEDRDPPAHLELLYEEDKEGWERGCV
;
A
#
# COMPACT_ATOMS: atom_id res chain seq x y z
N ALA A 1 -8.84 -5.23 4.44
CA ALA A 1 -9.94 -4.23 4.31
C ALA A 1 -11.12 -4.46 5.26
N THR A 2 -11.79 -5.63 5.26
CA THR A 2 -13.04 -5.84 6.02
C THR A 2 -12.89 -5.68 7.54
N LYS A 3 -11.78 -6.17 8.11
CA LYS A 3 -11.48 -6.03 9.55
C LYS A 3 -11.29 -4.56 9.91
N PHE A 4 -10.41 -3.85 9.19
CA PHE A 4 -10.13 -2.43 9.38
C PHE A 4 -11.39 -1.58 9.27
N ASN A 5 -12.17 -1.75 8.20
CA ASN A 5 -13.39 -0.98 8.02
C ASN A 5 -14.44 -1.26 9.12
N SER A 6 -14.55 -2.52 9.58
CA SER A 6 -15.46 -2.88 10.69
C SER A 6 -15.03 -2.24 12.01
N GLU A 7 -13.73 -2.25 12.32
CA GLU A 7 -13.18 -1.60 13.51
C GLU A 7 -13.41 -0.08 13.50
N ARG A 8 -13.42 0.54 12.31
CA ARG A 8 -13.57 2.00 12.14
C ARG A 8 -14.99 2.45 11.76
N GLY A 9 -15.99 1.62 12.06
CA GLY A 9 -17.40 1.99 11.98
C GLY A 9 -17.94 2.13 10.56
N GLY A 10 -17.32 1.50 9.56
CA GLY A 10 -17.88 1.40 8.21
C GLY A 10 -17.68 2.62 7.32
N LYS A 11 -16.97 3.65 7.79
CA LYS A 11 -16.84 4.93 7.07
C LYS A 11 -16.19 4.76 5.70
N ILE A 12 -15.15 3.93 5.60
CA ILE A 12 -14.42 3.72 4.35
C ILE A 12 -15.31 3.00 3.35
N ASP A 13 -16.01 1.94 3.76
CA ASP A 13 -16.97 1.26 2.89
C ASP A 13 -18.11 2.18 2.49
N SER A 14 -18.56 3.10 3.36
CA SER A 14 -19.60 4.07 2.98
C SER A 14 -19.13 5.01 1.86
N ILE A 15 -17.87 5.47 1.94
CA ILE A 15 -17.26 6.35 0.94
C ILE A 15 -17.03 5.57 -0.36
N ILE A 16 -16.49 4.36 -0.27
CA ILE A 16 -16.25 3.48 -1.42
C ILE A 16 -17.57 3.06 -2.08
N SER A 17 -18.58 2.65 -1.31
CA SER A 17 -19.88 2.20 -1.80
C SER A 17 -20.66 3.32 -2.49
N SER A 18 -20.52 4.56 -1.99
CA SER A 18 -21.09 5.73 -2.68
C SER A 18 -20.40 6.04 -4.02
N ASN A 19 -19.23 5.43 -4.28
CA ASN A 19 -18.39 5.61 -5.46
C ASN A 19 -18.05 4.26 -6.14
N LEU A 20 -18.96 3.28 -6.12
CA LEU A 20 -18.70 1.92 -6.63
C LEU A 20 -18.21 1.88 -8.10
N ASP A 21 -18.67 2.82 -8.94
CA ASP A 21 -18.21 2.96 -10.33
C ASP A 21 -16.77 3.51 -10.45
N ASN A 22 -16.15 3.92 -9.33
CA ASN A 22 -14.84 4.59 -9.24
C ASN A 22 -13.86 3.85 -8.31
N LEU A 23 -14.07 2.55 -8.05
CA LEU A 23 -13.02 1.76 -7.41
C LEU A 23 -11.73 1.86 -8.24
N PRO A 24 -10.58 2.16 -7.60
CA PRO A 24 -9.35 2.32 -8.35
C PRO A 24 -9.01 0.98 -9.04
N PRO A 25 -8.79 0.97 -10.37
CA PRO A 25 -8.25 -0.22 -11.02
C PRO A 25 -6.81 -0.47 -10.55
N LEU A 26 -6.27 -1.64 -10.90
CA LEU A 26 -4.84 -1.90 -10.70
C LEU A 26 -4.01 -0.75 -11.27
N GLY A 27 -3.01 -0.31 -10.51
CA GLY A 27 -2.20 0.84 -10.90
C GLY A 27 -2.78 2.21 -10.50
N LYS A 28 -3.88 2.26 -9.75
CA LYS A 28 -4.48 3.48 -9.22
C LYS A 28 -4.75 3.36 -7.72
N ALA A 29 -4.85 4.51 -7.08
CA ALA A 29 -5.24 4.61 -5.69
C ALA A 29 -5.99 5.93 -5.42
N SER A 30 -6.74 5.96 -4.33
CA SER A 30 -7.44 7.12 -3.81
C SER A 30 -7.04 7.35 -2.35
N ILE A 31 -6.74 8.59 -1.97
CA ILE A 31 -6.45 8.97 -0.59
C ILE A 31 -7.70 9.58 0.05
N PHE A 32 -8.04 9.06 1.22
CA PHE A 32 -9.08 9.60 2.08
C PHE A 32 -8.45 10.15 3.36
N ARG A 33 -8.75 11.41 3.68
CA ARG A 33 -8.27 12.08 4.90
C ARG A 33 -9.42 12.21 5.88
N ASN A 34 -9.10 12.28 7.17
CA ASN A 34 -10.08 12.46 8.26
C ASN A 34 -11.18 11.38 8.26
N VAL A 35 -10.86 10.17 7.81
CA VAL A 35 -11.78 9.01 7.86
C VAL A 35 -11.66 8.22 9.15
N ASP A 36 -10.54 8.38 9.85
CA ASP A 36 -10.23 7.74 11.11
C ASP A 36 -9.54 8.73 12.07
N ASP A 37 -9.67 8.51 13.37
CA ASP A 37 -9.10 9.38 14.41
C ASP A 37 -7.61 9.07 14.70
N GLU A 38 -7.14 7.89 14.32
CA GLU A 38 -5.78 7.39 14.51
C GLU A 38 -4.94 7.53 13.24
N TYR A 39 -5.55 7.34 12.06
CA TYR A 39 -4.87 7.46 10.77
C TYR A 39 -5.16 8.80 10.10
N ASN A 40 -4.11 9.64 9.94
CA ASN A 40 -4.20 10.94 9.25
C ASN A 40 -4.77 10.83 7.83
N ALA A 41 -4.40 9.76 7.12
CA ALA A 41 -4.94 9.44 5.81
C ALA A 41 -4.91 7.93 5.55
N VAL A 42 -5.82 7.48 4.71
CA VAL A 42 -5.93 6.09 4.25
C VAL A 42 -5.87 6.09 2.73
N ALA A 43 -4.91 5.36 2.16
CA ALA A 43 -4.85 5.10 0.73
C ALA A 43 -5.55 3.77 0.41
N VAL A 44 -6.53 3.80 -0.48
CA VAL A 44 -7.20 2.62 -1.02
C VAL A 44 -6.67 2.37 -2.42
N VAL A 45 -6.16 1.16 -2.66
CA VAL A 45 -5.44 0.78 -3.88
C VAL A 45 -6.23 -0.29 -4.64
N GLY A 46 -6.12 -0.28 -5.97
CA GLY A 46 -6.66 -1.36 -6.80
C GLY A 46 -5.72 -2.55 -6.87
N LEU A 47 -6.17 -3.74 -6.46
CA LEU A 47 -5.42 -4.99 -6.60
C LEU A 47 -5.60 -5.68 -7.96
N GLY A 48 -6.57 -5.23 -8.75
CA GLY A 48 -6.92 -5.89 -10.01
C GLY A 48 -7.81 -7.12 -9.78
N LYS A 49 -7.67 -8.11 -10.65
CA LYS A 49 -8.51 -9.32 -10.62
C LYS A 49 -8.12 -10.20 -9.44
N GLU A 50 -9.11 -10.82 -8.81
CA GLU A 50 -8.86 -11.84 -7.78
C GLU A 50 -8.41 -13.18 -8.40
N GLU A 51 -7.74 -14.01 -7.60
CA GLU A 51 -7.33 -15.38 -7.94
C GLU A 51 -6.48 -15.50 -9.22
N VAL A 52 -5.68 -14.48 -9.53
CA VAL A 52 -4.70 -14.58 -10.61
C VAL A 52 -3.54 -15.46 -10.14
N GLY A 53 -3.01 -16.30 -11.03
CA GLY A 53 -1.89 -17.19 -10.74
C GLY A 53 -0.66 -16.86 -11.57
N VAL A 54 0.09 -17.90 -11.92
CA VAL A 54 1.26 -17.78 -12.79
C VAL A 54 0.82 -17.49 -14.23
N ASN A 55 1.31 -16.38 -14.78
CA ASN A 55 1.20 -16.08 -16.20
C ASN A 55 2.39 -16.68 -16.94
N THR A 56 2.12 -17.64 -17.82
CA THR A 56 3.15 -18.36 -18.57
C THR A 56 3.75 -17.56 -19.72
N LEU A 57 3.06 -16.53 -20.21
CA LEU A 57 3.59 -15.62 -21.24
C LEU A 57 4.58 -14.62 -20.62
N GLU A 58 4.25 -14.09 -19.44
CA GLU A 58 5.09 -13.14 -18.70
C GLU A 58 6.12 -13.83 -17.80
N MET A 59 5.99 -15.15 -17.61
CA MET A 59 6.85 -15.98 -16.75
C MET A 59 6.94 -15.46 -15.31
N LEU A 60 5.82 -14.97 -14.76
CA LEU A 60 5.75 -14.42 -13.41
C LEU A 60 4.45 -14.78 -12.70
N ASP A 61 4.46 -14.66 -11.37
CA ASP A 61 3.26 -14.71 -10.54
C ASP A 61 2.55 -13.35 -10.56
N GLU A 62 1.43 -13.26 -11.29
CA GLU A 62 0.71 -12.00 -11.46
C GLU A 62 0.08 -11.52 -10.15
N CYS A 63 -0.32 -12.42 -9.26
CA CYS A 63 -0.88 -12.03 -7.97
C CYS A 63 0.17 -11.33 -7.13
N ARG A 64 1.38 -11.89 -7.05
CA ARG A 64 2.50 -11.24 -6.38
C ARG A 64 2.83 -9.89 -6.98
N GLU A 65 2.84 -9.79 -8.31
CA GLU A 65 3.17 -8.53 -8.99
C GLU A 65 2.09 -7.46 -8.79
N ASN A 66 0.82 -7.83 -8.83
CA ASN A 66 -0.29 -6.91 -8.55
C ASN A 66 -0.22 -6.36 -7.12
N ILE A 67 0.12 -7.21 -6.14
CA ILE A 67 0.31 -6.79 -4.75
C ILE A 67 1.47 -5.79 -4.63
N ARG A 68 2.61 -6.04 -5.29
CA ARG A 68 3.73 -5.08 -5.31
C ARG A 68 3.31 -3.72 -5.88
N ILE A 69 2.63 -3.74 -7.02
CA ILE A 69 2.15 -2.52 -7.69
C ILE A 69 1.20 -1.75 -6.77
N ALA A 70 0.22 -2.44 -6.18
CA ALA A 70 -0.79 -1.82 -5.32
C ALA A 70 -0.16 -1.23 -4.04
N ALA A 71 0.64 -2.02 -3.33
CA ALA A 71 1.34 -1.59 -2.11
C ALA A 71 2.26 -0.40 -2.39
N GLY A 72 3.04 -0.47 -3.49
CA GLY A 72 3.95 0.60 -3.88
C GLY A 72 3.25 1.91 -4.22
N ILE A 73 2.13 1.85 -4.96
CA ILE A 73 1.36 3.05 -5.29
C ILE A 73 0.76 3.68 -4.04
N GLY A 74 0.17 2.87 -3.15
CA GLY A 74 -0.39 3.37 -1.89
C GLY A 74 0.68 4.04 -1.01
N ALA A 75 1.81 3.35 -0.79
CA ALA A 75 2.92 3.87 0.00
C ALA A 75 3.49 5.17 -0.58
N ARG A 76 3.78 5.19 -1.89
CA ARG A 76 4.30 6.40 -2.55
C ARG A 76 3.31 7.55 -2.48
N MET A 77 2.02 7.31 -2.69
CA MET A 77 1.01 8.38 -2.66
C MET A 77 0.88 9.00 -1.27
N LEU A 78 0.94 8.18 -0.20
CA LEU A 78 0.98 8.69 1.18
C LEU A 78 2.26 9.48 1.46
N TYR A 79 3.41 8.99 1.00
CA TYR A 79 4.69 9.65 1.16
C TYR A 79 4.74 11.02 0.46
N GLU A 80 4.25 11.10 -0.78
CA GLU A 80 4.18 12.34 -1.56
C GLU A 80 3.30 13.42 -0.92
N VAL A 81 2.33 13.04 -0.07
CA VAL A 81 1.52 13.98 0.71
C VAL A 81 2.11 14.28 2.09
N GLY A 82 3.34 13.86 2.36
CA GLY A 82 4.11 14.16 3.56
C GLY A 82 3.93 13.17 4.72
N ILE A 83 3.33 12.01 4.49
CA ILE A 83 3.17 10.97 5.52
C ILE A 83 4.38 10.03 5.47
N THR A 84 5.20 10.05 6.52
CA THR A 84 6.43 9.25 6.61
C THR A 84 6.27 7.97 7.41
N GLN A 85 5.19 7.84 8.20
CA GLN A 85 4.85 6.61 8.93
C GLN A 85 3.71 5.93 8.18
N ILE A 86 4.01 4.83 7.49
CA ILE A 86 3.07 4.17 6.58
C ILE A 86 2.88 2.73 7.03
N ILE A 87 1.62 2.38 7.29
CA ILE A 87 1.23 1.03 7.68
C ILE A 87 0.53 0.37 6.48
N VAL A 88 1.00 -0.81 6.07
CA VAL A 88 0.60 -1.49 4.84
C VAL A 88 -0.09 -2.81 5.18
N GLU A 89 -1.24 -3.09 4.56
CA GLU A 89 -1.90 -4.38 4.65
C GLU A 89 -1.13 -5.47 3.88
N SER A 90 -1.17 -6.73 4.33
CA SER A 90 -0.44 -7.81 3.64
C SER A 90 -0.97 -8.13 2.25
N PHE A 91 -2.26 -7.83 1.99
CA PHE A 91 -3.01 -8.29 0.82
C PHE A 91 -2.96 -9.83 0.64
N GLY A 92 -2.74 -10.57 1.73
CA GLY A 92 -2.55 -12.03 1.72
C GLY A 92 -1.12 -12.49 1.40
N GLN A 93 -0.19 -11.58 1.06
CA GLN A 93 1.24 -11.87 0.85
C GLN A 93 2.12 -10.74 1.37
N SER A 94 2.46 -10.77 2.66
CA SER A 94 3.23 -9.73 3.34
C SER A 94 4.59 -9.43 2.69
N GLU A 95 5.27 -10.44 2.16
CA GLU A 95 6.56 -10.28 1.48
C GLU A 95 6.43 -9.41 0.22
N ALA A 96 5.45 -9.70 -0.65
CA ALA A 96 5.22 -8.92 -1.86
C ALA A 96 4.74 -7.49 -1.55
N ALA A 97 3.93 -7.33 -0.50
CA ALA A 97 3.50 -6.01 -0.03
C ALA A 97 4.67 -5.16 0.46
N ALA A 98 5.56 -5.75 1.28
CA ALA A 98 6.78 -5.12 1.77
C ALA A 98 7.72 -4.71 0.62
N GLU A 99 7.99 -5.62 -0.32
CA GLU A 99 8.82 -5.36 -1.50
C GLU A 99 8.29 -4.16 -2.29
N GLY A 100 6.98 -4.17 -2.61
CA GLY A 100 6.34 -3.11 -3.38
C GLY A 100 6.39 -1.75 -2.69
N ALA A 101 6.07 -1.73 -1.39
CA ALA A 101 6.09 -0.50 -0.61
C ALA A 101 7.51 0.06 -0.47
N ALA A 102 8.49 -0.77 -0.10
CA ALA A 102 9.88 -0.35 0.13
C ALA A 102 10.54 0.18 -1.15
N LEU A 103 10.34 -0.52 -2.28
CA LEU A 103 10.88 -0.09 -3.57
C LEU A 103 10.26 1.22 -4.07
N ALA A 104 8.96 1.45 -3.81
CA ALA A 104 8.26 2.62 -4.32
C ALA A 104 8.59 3.93 -3.59
N ILE A 105 8.95 3.85 -2.30
CA ILE A 105 9.36 5.00 -1.49
C ILE A 105 10.87 5.27 -1.54
N TRP A 106 11.66 4.26 -1.94
CA TRP A 106 13.11 4.39 -1.96
C TRP A 106 13.55 5.42 -2.99
N LYS A 107 14.52 6.25 -2.59
CA LYS A 107 15.13 7.25 -3.45
C LYS A 107 16.58 7.48 -3.04
N TYR A 108 17.45 7.61 -4.03
CA TYR A 108 18.84 8.00 -3.81
C TYR A 108 18.96 9.53 -3.78
N ASP A 109 19.37 10.09 -2.64
CA ASP A 109 19.54 11.54 -2.47
C ASP A 109 20.83 11.95 -1.75
N ASP A 110 21.81 11.05 -1.63
CA ASP A 110 23.08 11.29 -0.91
C ASP A 110 23.88 12.50 -1.44
N HIS A 111 23.70 12.86 -2.71
CA HIS A 111 24.34 14.00 -3.35
C HIS A 111 23.48 15.27 -3.39
N ARG A 112 22.28 15.25 -2.82
CA ARG A 112 21.45 16.45 -2.63
C ARG A 112 21.87 17.17 -1.37
N ASP A 113 21.68 18.50 -1.37
CA ASP A 113 21.82 19.31 -0.17
C ASP A 113 20.87 18.79 0.92
N LYS A 114 21.31 18.86 2.17
CA LYS A 114 20.57 18.27 3.30
C LYS A 114 19.14 18.79 3.42
N GLU A 115 18.92 20.04 3.03
CA GLU A 115 17.63 20.74 3.08
C GLU A 115 16.66 20.24 2.00
N ASP A 116 17.21 19.70 0.91
CA ASP A 116 16.46 19.18 -0.23
C ASP A 116 16.20 17.67 -0.13
N ARG A 117 16.78 16.97 0.86
CA ARG A 117 16.60 15.52 1.04
C ARG A 117 15.19 15.21 1.48
N ASP A 118 14.67 14.10 0.99
CA ASP A 118 13.33 13.66 1.36
C ASP A 118 13.41 13.00 2.76
N PRO A 119 12.42 13.21 3.64
CA PRO A 119 12.47 12.66 4.99
C PRO A 119 12.41 11.12 4.97
N PRO A 120 13.11 10.41 5.86
CA PRO A 120 13.07 8.95 5.86
C PRO A 120 11.65 8.45 6.10
N ALA A 121 11.23 7.48 5.29
CA ALA A 121 9.97 6.78 5.47
C ALA A 121 10.16 5.55 6.36
N HIS A 122 9.14 5.24 7.16
CA HIS A 122 9.04 4.05 7.99
C HIS A 122 7.82 3.25 7.54
N LEU A 123 8.05 1.95 7.31
CA LEU A 123 7.02 1.03 6.85
C LEU A 123 6.76 -0.03 7.92
N GLU A 124 5.49 -0.29 8.20
CA GLU A 124 5.03 -1.32 9.15
C GLU A 124 3.93 -2.19 8.53
N LEU A 125 3.85 -3.45 8.97
CA LEU A 125 2.79 -4.38 8.58
C LEU A 125 1.54 -4.16 9.43
N LEU A 126 0.39 -3.95 8.78
CA LEU A 126 -0.90 -3.88 9.46
C LEU A 126 -1.26 -5.26 10.07
N TYR A 127 -1.65 -5.26 11.34
CA TYR A 127 -2.07 -6.45 12.11
C TYR A 127 -1.03 -7.56 12.34
N GLU A 128 0.25 -7.34 11.98
CA GLU A 128 1.38 -8.25 12.26
C GLU A 128 1.15 -9.75 11.93
N GLU A 129 0.34 -10.06 10.92
CA GLU A 129 -0.10 -11.44 10.66
C GLU A 129 0.97 -12.37 10.08
N ASP A 130 1.95 -11.82 9.35
CA ASP A 130 3.11 -12.53 8.81
C ASP A 130 4.34 -11.61 8.84
N LYS A 131 4.89 -11.45 10.04
CA LYS A 131 6.05 -10.59 10.29
C LYS A 131 7.32 -11.09 9.60
N GLU A 132 7.54 -12.40 9.57
CA GLU A 132 8.70 -12.98 8.90
C GLU A 132 8.67 -12.74 7.40
N GLY A 133 7.50 -12.89 6.75
CA GLY A 133 7.33 -12.56 5.34
C GLY A 133 7.54 -11.08 5.06
N TRP A 134 7.00 -10.21 5.90
CA TRP A 134 7.24 -8.78 5.81
C TRP A 134 8.73 -8.42 5.89
N GLU A 135 9.44 -8.93 6.90
CA GLU A 135 10.88 -8.67 7.10
C GLU A 135 11.71 -9.17 5.91
N ARG A 136 11.34 -10.30 5.28
CA ARG A 136 11.97 -10.79 4.04
C ARG A 136 11.74 -9.90 2.84
N GLY A 137 10.68 -9.09 2.80
CA GLY A 137 10.42 -8.17 1.70
C GLY A 137 11.01 -6.76 1.91
N CYS A 138 11.38 -6.40 3.14
CA CYS A 138 11.94 -5.09 3.49
C CYS A 138 13.47 -4.95 3.28
N VAL A 139 14.14 -5.97 2.76
CA VAL A 139 15.62 -6.10 2.74
C VAL A 139 16.33 -5.13 1.81
#